data_AF-A0A6N2TX63-F1
#
_entry.id   AF-A0A6N2TX63-F1
#
_cell.length_a   1.000
_cell.length_b   1.000
_cell.length_c   1.000
_cell.angle_alpha   90.00
_cell.angle_beta   90.00
_cell.angle_gamma   90.00
#
_symmetry.space_group_name_H-M   'P 1'
#
loop_
_entity.id
_entity.type
_entity.pdbx_description
1 polymer ?
#
loop_
_entity_poly.entity_id
_entity_poly.type
_entity_poly.pdbx_seq_one_letter_code
_entity_poly.pdbx_strand_id
1 'polypeptide(L)'
;MSGPSFAPLTAGDALKLRRVAAQVLPQLFAQMDDDLGALAVAYNCAAVFLSLRRGEPQLTHPAQVLERFSLEELAQYAQLLREGGEWGVNESFDREVGR
;
A
#
# COMPACT_ATOMS: atom_id res chain seq x y z
N MET A 1 -6.48 22.60 4.94
CA MET A 1 -5.43 21.73 5.51
C MET A 1 -4.72 21.06 4.34
N SER A 2 -3.40 21.21 4.24
CA SER A 2 -2.63 20.51 3.21
C SER A 2 -2.59 19.02 3.57
N GLY A 3 -3.01 18.15 2.66
CA GLY A 3 -2.99 16.70 2.87
C GLY A 3 -1.57 16.12 3.00
N PRO A 4 -1.44 14.81 3.26
CA PRO A 4 -0.14 14.14 3.29
C PRO A 4 0.64 14.35 1.98
N SER A 5 1.95 14.57 2.09
CA SER A 5 2.84 14.72 0.94
C SER A 5 3.43 13.37 0.56
N PHE A 6 3.11 12.90 -0.64
CA PHE A 6 3.52 11.60 -1.15
C PHE A 6 4.73 11.74 -2.08
N ALA A 7 5.81 11.02 -1.77
CA ALA A 7 6.91 10.86 -2.71
C ALA A 7 6.57 9.77 -3.75
N PRO A 8 6.92 9.96 -5.04
CA PRO A 8 6.72 8.92 -6.04
C PRO A 8 7.43 7.62 -5.67
N LEU A 9 6.77 6.49 -5.92
CA LEU A 9 7.36 5.17 -5.75
C LEU A 9 8.43 4.93 -6.81
N THR A 10 9.58 4.39 -6.43
CA THR A 10 10.69 4.08 -7.36
C THR A 10 10.75 2.59 -7.65
N ALA A 11 11.30 2.15 -8.77
CA ALA A 11 11.42 0.72 -9.08
C ALA A 11 12.00 -0.13 -7.92
N GLY A 12 12.91 0.43 -7.11
CA GLY A 12 13.45 -0.24 -5.92
C GLY A 12 12.43 -0.48 -4.80
N ASP A 13 11.38 0.32 -4.70
CA ASP A 13 10.27 0.10 -3.77
C ASP A 13 9.34 -1.03 -4.25
N ALA A 14 9.39 -1.40 -5.54
CA ALA A 14 8.59 -2.49 -6.11
C ALA A 14 8.95 -3.82 -5.54
N LEU A 15 10.26 -3.98 -5.43
CA LEU A 15 10.88 -5.14 -4.85
C LEU A 15 10.56 -5.25 -3.35
N LYS A 16 10.16 -4.16 -2.70
CA LYS A 16 9.85 -4.12 -1.27
C LYS A 16 8.36 -4.27 -0.97
N LEU A 17 7.46 -3.93 -1.89
CA LEU A 17 6.00 -3.93 -1.65
C LEU A 17 5.52 -5.21 -1.00
N ARG A 18 5.82 -6.37 -1.60
CA ARG A 18 5.40 -7.68 -1.07
C ARG A 18 5.91 -7.91 0.35
N ARG A 19 7.17 -7.56 0.63
CA ARG A 19 7.78 -7.71 1.96
C ARG A 19 7.17 -6.76 2.99
N VAL A 20 6.79 -5.55 2.58
CA VAL A 20 6.14 -4.58 3.46
C VAL A 20 4.69 -4.97 3.73
N ALA A 21 3.94 -5.35 2.71
CA ALA A 21 2.56 -5.83 2.83
C ALA A 21 2.46 -7.04 3.78
N ALA A 22 3.40 -7.98 3.68
CA ALA A 22 3.43 -9.16 4.54
C ALA A 22 3.51 -8.85 6.05
N GLN A 23 3.98 -7.67 6.46
CA GLN A 23 4.07 -7.28 7.87
C GLN A 23 2.70 -6.98 8.50
N VAL A 24 1.68 -6.66 7.69
CA VAL A 24 0.33 -6.33 8.18
C VAL A 24 -0.72 -7.39 7.86
N LEU A 25 -0.40 -8.36 6.98
CA LEU A 25 -1.33 -9.43 6.60
C LEU A 25 -1.90 -10.22 7.79
N PRO A 26 -1.13 -10.64 8.81
CA PRO A 26 -1.69 -11.36 9.94
C PRO A 26 -2.78 -10.57 10.68
N GLN A 27 -2.60 -9.26 10.82
CA GLN A 27 -3.60 -8.38 11.44
C GLN A 27 -4.85 -8.27 10.56
N LEU A 28 -4.67 -8.11 9.25
CA LEU A 28 -5.79 -7.94 8.31
C LEU A 28 -6.61 -9.23 8.16
N PHE A 29 -5.97 -10.39 8.06
CA PHE A 29 -6.67 -11.68 8.04
C PHE A 29 -7.42 -11.98 9.35
N ALA A 30 -6.99 -11.41 10.48
CA ALA A 30 -7.72 -11.53 11.73
C ALA A 30 -8.95 -10.61 11.82
N GLN A 31 -9.05 -9.60 10.94
CA GLN A 31 -10.06 -8.54 10.99
C GLN A 31 -11.02 -8.54 9.80
N MET A 32 -10.66 -9.22 8.71
CA MET A 32 -11.40 -9.24 7.46
C MET A 32 -11.78 -10.68 7.10
N ASP A 33 -13.02 -10.88 6.70
CA ASP A 33 -13.52 -12.19 6.23
C ASP A 33 -13.14 -12.49 4.77
N ASP A 34 -12.61 -11.49 4.04
CA ASP A 34 -12.20 -11.58 2.65
C ASP A 34 -10.67 -11.53 2.52
N ASP A 35 -10.07 -12.68 2.20
CA ASP A 35 -8.63 -12.83 2.00
C ASP A 35 -8.10 -11.96 0.85
N LEU A 36 -8.86 -11.83 -0.24
CA LEU A 36 -8.47 -11.00 -1.38
C LEU A 36 -8.52 -9.52 -1.02
N GLY A 37 -9.56 -9.11 -0.29
CA GLY A 37 -9.68 -7.77 0.28
C GLY A 37 -8.53 -7.45 1.24
N ALA A 38 -8.16 -8.38 2.13
CA ALA A 38 -7.05 -8.22 3.06
C ALA A 38 -5.71 -8.06 2.33
N LEU A 39 -5.47 -8.85 1.28
CA LEU A 39 -4.30 -8.71 0.41
C LEU A 39 -4.28 -7.31 -0.25
N ALA A 40 -5.39 -6.88 -0.84
CA ALA A 40 -5.47 -5.57 -1.50
C ALA A 40 -5.17 -4.42 -0.53
N VAL A 41 -5.75 -4.46 0.68
CA VAL A 41 -5.50 -3.47 1.73
C VAL A 41 -4.04 -3.49 2.16
N ALA A 42 -3.42 -4.66 2.32
CA ALA A 42 -2.02 -4.78 2.68
C ALA A 42 -1.08 -4.13 1.64
N TYR A 43 -1.36 -4.34 0.35
CA TYR A 43 -0.59 -3.71 -0.74
C TYR A 43 -0.78 -2.20 -0.80
N ASN A 44 -2.01 -1.71 -0.65
CA ASN A 44 -2.29 -0.27 -0.59
C ASN A 44 -1.57 0.39 0.60
N CYS A 45 -1.64 -0.24 1.77
CA CYS A 45 -0.92 0.19 2.96
C CYS A 45 0.61 0.23 2.74
N ALA A 46 1.17 -0.80 2.12
CA ALA A 46 2.60 -0.86 1.81
C ALA A 46 3.05 0.25 0.86
N ALA A 47 2.28 0.53 -0.19
CA ALA A 47 2.55 1.60 -1.14
C ALA A 47 2.55 2.98 -0.45
N VAL A 48 1.51 3.26 0.33
CA VAL A 48 1.36 4.50 1.10
C VAL A 48 2.50 4.66 2.11
N PHE A 49 2.85 3.60 2.84
CA PHE A 49 3.97 3.61 3.78
C PHE A 49 5.31 3.95 3.11
N LEU A 50 5.64 3.29 2.00
CA LEU A 50 6.91 3.52 1.29
C LEU A 50 7.01 4.94 0.73
N SER A 51 5.88 5.49 0.26
CA SER A 51 5.81 6.86 -0.22
C SER A 51 5.99 7.89 0.91
N LEU A 52 5.28 7.73 2.03
CA LEU A 52 5.32 8.66 3.15
C LEU A 52 6.64 8.64 3.92
N ARG A 53 7.23 7.45 4.12
CA ARG A 53 8.41 7.26 4.97
C ARG A 53 9.60 8.13 4.57
N ARG A 54 9.71 8.54 3.30
CA ARG A 54 10.77 9.44 2.84
C ARG A 54 10.64 10.86 3.42
N GLY A 55 9.42 11.34 3.59
CA GLY A 55 9.12 12.64 4.19
C GLY A 55 8.81 12.57 5.69
N GLU A 56 8.56 11.37 6.22
CA GLU A 56 8.18 11.15 7.62
C GLU A 56 9.08 10.10 8.28
N PRO A 57 10.27 10.49 8.79
CA PRO A 57 11.22 9.56 9.42
C PRO A 57 10.66 8.81 10.63
N GLN A 58 9.67 9.38 11.31
CA GLN A 58 8.96 8.75 12.44
C GLN A 58 8.05 7.58 12.02
N LEU A 59 7.74 7.45 10.72
CA LEU A 59 6.96 6.34 10.19
C LEU A 59 7.89 5.12 9.99
N THR A 60 7.88 4.22 10.96
CA THR A 60 8.83 3.10 11.04
C THR A 60 8.20 1.76 10.67
N HIS A 61 6.88 1.62 10.76
CA HIS A 61 6.16 0.38 10.48
C HIS A 61 4.88 0.61 9.64
N PRO A 62 4.54 -0.26 8.67
CA PRO A 62 3.33 -0.10 7.84
C PRO A 62 2.02 -0.13 8.65
N ALA A 63 1.95 -0.80 9.80
CA ALA A 63 0.75 -0.77 10.64
C ALA A 63 0.34 0.65 11.08
N GLN A 64 1.30 1.57 11.23
CA GLN A 64 1.01 2.97 11.57
C GLN A 64 0.21 3.69 10.47
N VAL A 65 0.28 3.21 9.22
CA VAL A 65 -0.54 3.71 8.11
C VAL A 65 -1.98 3.24 8.24
N LEU A 66 -2.22 2.00 8.69
CA LEU A 66 -3.56 1.48 8.98
C LEU A 66 -4.23 2.20 10.16
N GLU A 67 -3.44 2.65 11.14
CA GLU A 67 -3.94 3.42 12.28
C GLU A 67 -4.29 4.87 11.90
N ARG A 68 -3.64 5.41 10.87
CA ARG A 68 -3.76 6.82 10.46
C ARG A 68 -4.86 7.07 9.44
N PHE A 69 -5.13 6.10 8.57
CA PHE A 69 -6.01 6.30 7.43
C PHE A 69 -7.10 5.22 7.37
N SER A 70 -8.27 5.63 6.92
CA SER A 70 -9.35 4.71 6.57
C SER A 70 -8.98 3.85 5.35
N LEU A 71 -9.68 2.72 5.18
CA LEU A 71 -9.49 1.84 4.03
C LEU A 71 -9.77 2.56 2.69
N GLU A 72 -10.74 3.48 2.69
CA GLU A 72 -11.08 4.28 1.52
C GLU A 72 -9.94 5.24 1.15
N GLU A 73 -9.40 5.97 2.14
CA GLU A 73 -8.24 6.84 1.94
C GLU A 73 -7.02 6.05 1.43
N LEU A 74 -6.77 4.86 1.97
CA LEU A 74 -5.68 4.01 1.50
C LEU A 74 -5.84 3.59 0.04
N ALA A 75 -7.07 3.23 -0.36
CA ALA A 75 -7.35 2.90 -1.76
C ALA A 75 -7.12 4.11 -2.69
N GLN A 76 -7.60 5.29 -2.29
CA GLN A 76 -7.43 6.53 -3.05
C GLN A 76 -5.95 6.93 -3.17
N TYR A 77 -5.20 6.94 -2.06
CA TYR A 77 -3.78 7.30 -2.08
C TYR A 77 -2.94 6.29 -2.85
N ALA A 78 -3.21 4.99 -2.71
CA ALA A 78 -2.53 3.97 -3.50
C ALA A 78 -2.83 4.11 -5.00
N GLN A 79 -4.05 4.52 -5.36
CA GLN A 79 -4.39 4.80 -6.75
C GLN A 79 -3.61 6.00 -7.30
N LEU A 80 -3.53 7.09 -6.56
CA LEU A 80 -2.72 8.25 -6.93
C LEU A 80 -1.23 7.89 -7.12
N LEU A 81 -0.70 6.99 -6.28
CA LEU A 81 0.68 6.51 -6.39
C LEU A 81 0.90 5.61 -7.61
N ARG A 82 -0.11 4.86 -8.04
CA ARG A 82 -0.07 4.06 -9.28
C ARG A 82 -0.13 4.95 -10.52
N GLU A 83 -0.96 5.98 -10.50
CA GLU A 83 -1.09 6.92 -11.63
C GLU A 83 0.09 7.89 -11.75
N GLY A 84 0.70 8.27 -10.62
CA GLY A 84 1.86 9.18 -10.57
C GLY A 84 3.23 8.48 -10.57
N GLY A 85 3.28 7.15 -10.46
CA GLY A 85 4.50 6.35 -10.52
C GLY A 85 4.66 5.64 -11.86
N GLU A 86 5.89 5.45 -12.35
CA GLU A 86 6.21 4.52 -13.46
C GLU A 86 6.08 3.06 -13.03
N TRP A 87 4.92 2.73 -12.49
CA TRP A 87 4.60 1.43 -11.96
C TRP A 87 3.27 1.04 -12.55
N GLY A 88 3.33 0.67 -13.82
CA GLY A 88 2.38 -0.28 -14.35
C GLY A 88 2.39 -1.45 -13.37
N VAL A 89 1.31 -1.60 -12.60
CA VAL A 89 0.96 -2.88 -12.02
C VAL A 89 1.04 -3.81 -13.22
N ASN A 90 2.02 -4.71 -13.19
CA ASN A 90 2.25 -5.66 -14.26
C ASN A 90 0.88 -6.29 -14.50
N GLU A 91 0.28 -6.09 -15.69
CA GLU A 91 -1.07 -6.57 -16.06
C GLU A 91 -1.25 -8.08 -15.82
N SER A 92 -0.16 -8.77 -15.47
CA SER A 92 -0.12 -10.15 -14.99
C SER A 92 -0.82 -10.38 -13.66
N PHE A 93 -0.82 -9.45 -12.69
CA PHE A 93 -1.47 -9.71 -11.38
C PHE A 93 -3.00 -9.66 -11.47
N ASP A 94 -3.56 -8.68 -12.18
CA ASP A 94 -5.01 -8.62 -12.46
C ASP A 94 -5.49 -9.81 -13.30
N ARG A 95 -4.62 -10.35 -14.17
CA ARG A 95 -4.92 -11.55 -14.97
C ARG A 95 -4.88 -12.85 -14.15
N GLU A 96 -4.15 -12.89 -13.02
CA GLU A 96 -4.07 -14.07 -12.14
C GLU A 96 -5.22 -14.14 -11.12
N VAL A 97 -5.76 -12.99 -10.68
CA VAL A 97 -6.88 -12.95 -9.72
C VAL A 97 -8.25 -12.93 -10.44
N GLY A 98 -8.27 -12.61 -11.75
CA GLY A 98 -9.47 -12.61 -12.60
C GLY A 98 -9.80 -13.95 -13.28
N ARG A 99 -9.39 -15.10 -12.74
CA ARG A 99 -9.76 -16.44 -13.26
C ARG A 99 -10.21 -17.41 -12.18
#